data_AF-A0A2T1NNG8-F1
#
_entry.id   AF-A0A2T1NNG8-F1
#
_cell.length_a   1.000
_cell.length_b   1.000
_cell.length_c   1.000
_cell.angle_alpha   90.00
_cell.angle_beta   90.00
_cell.angle_gamma   90.00
#
_symmetry.space_group_name_H-M   'P 1'
#
loop_
_entity.id
_entity.type
_entity.pdbx_description
1 polymer ?
#
loop_
_entity_poly.entity_id
_entity_poly.type
_entity_poly.pdbx_seq_one_letter_code
_entity_poly.pdbx_strand_id
1 'polypeptide(L)'
;MENYEDVDEFRDRNTNYDSLKQSSISEKFEELNGEVSKNNSFLKNLFKKPKDKYFVCFSAFNPIAKSEIIDKIPDDILSDFKKRNTTNKIWEIHDSSFGVIVFLYKESDIAEYKNSREMENLKDDFYKTIKPFDKKGYFKLDKLHIGIDSKENFDNNYESNWYYYYK
;
A
#
# COMPACT_ATOMS: atom_id res chain seq x y z
N MET A 1 -10.10 4.53 9.81
CA MET A 1 -9.22 5.14 8.79
C MET A 1 -9.16 4.15 7.66
N GLU A 2 -9.49 4.58 6.45
CA GLU A 2 -9.77 3.71 5.29
C GLU A 2 -8.55 2.87 4.88
N ASN A 3 -8.72 1.56 4.81
CA ASN A 3 -7.76 0.55 4.38
C ASN A 3 -8.10 0.07 2.95
N TYR A 4 -7.23 -0.73 2.34
CA TYR A 4 -7.52 -1.29 1.01
C TYR A 4 -8.81 -2.13 0.98
N GLU A 5 -9.08 -2.89 2.04
CA GLU A 5 -10.32 -3.67 2.20
C GLU A 5 -11.58 -2.80 2.13
N ASP A 6 -11.51 -1.57 2.65
CA ASP A 6 -12.62 -0.60 2.60
C ASP A 6 -12.85 -0.05 1.18
N VAL A 7 -11.83 -0.15 0.31
CA VAL A 7 -11.89 0.29 -1.09
C VAL A 7 -12.33 -0.82 -2.03
N ASP A 8 -12.17 -2.08 -1.64
CA ASP A 8 -12.57 -3.23 -2.47
C ASP A 8 -14.09 -3.26 -2.69
N GLU A 9 -14.89 -2.71 -1.76
CA GLU A 9 -16.33 -2.50 -1.97
C GLU A 9 -16.63 -1.57 -3.15
N PHE A 10 -15.68 -0.71 -3.55
CA PHE A 10 -15.80 0.25 -4.65
C PHE A 10 -15.14 -0.21 -5.96
N ARG A 11 -14.33 -1.27 -5.90
CA ARG A 11 -13.66 -1.85 -7.07
C ARG A 11 -14.56 -2.87 -7.78
N ASP A 12 -14.29 -3.08 -9.05
CA ASP A 12 -14.80 -4.24 -9.78
C ASP A 12 -13.83 -5.40 -9.58
N ARG A 13 -14.29 -6.66 -9.65
CA ARG A 13 -13.46 -7.84 -9.34
C ARG A 13 -12.17 -7.93 -10.16
N ASN A 14 -12.16 -7.29 -11.32
CA ASN A 14 -11.06 -7.34 -12.29
C ASN A 14 -10.38 -5.98 -12.54
N THR A 15 -10.93 -4.86 -12.01
CA THR A 15 -10.35 -3.52 -12.25
C THR A 15 -10.64 -2.57 -11.08
N ASN A 16 -9.84 -1.52 -10.94
CA ASN A 16 -10.09 -0.45 -9.96
C ASN A 16 -11.34 0.41 -10.27
N TYR A 17 -12.10 0.11 -11.33
CA TYR A 17 -13.09 1.02 -11.90
C TYR A 17 -14.43 0.32 -12.17
N ASP A 18 -15.37 0.45 -11.24
CA ASP A 18 -16.76 0.02 -11.43
C ASP A 18 -17.54 1.09 -12.22
N SER A 19 -17.93 0.77 -13.45
CA SER A 19 -18.61 1.72 -14.35
C SER A 19 -19.94 2.28 -13.83
N LEU A 20 -20.69 1.51 -13.01
CA LEU A 20 -21.94 1.95 -12.40
C LEU A 20 -21.68 2.93 -11.27
N LYS A 21 -20.66 2.67 -10.45
CA LYS A 21 -20.25 3.58 -9.36
C LYS A 21 -19.62 4.86 -9.91
N GLN A 22 -18.80 4.78 -10.96
CA GLN A 22 -18.27 5.94 -11.70
C GLN A 22 -19.39 6.87 -12.16
N SER A 23 -20.40 6.29 -12.82
CA SER A 23 -21.56 7.04 -13.31
C SER A 23 -22.34 7.68 -12.16
N SER A 24 -22.61 6.92 -11.09
CA SER A 24 -23.37 7.39 -9.93
C SER A 24 -22.69 8.56 -9.21
N ILE A 25 -21.37 8.48 -9.01
CA ILE A 25 -20.61 9.55 -8.35
C ILE A 25 -20.50 10.79 -9.24
N SER A 26 -20.28 10.59 -10.53
CA SER A 26 -20.26 11.67 -11.53
C SER A 26 -21.57 12.46 -11.53
N GLU A 27 -22.72 11.76 -11.53
CA GLU A 27 -24.05 12.37 -11.43
C GLU A 27 -24.23 13.13 -10.12
N LYS A 28 -23.86 12.53 -8.98
CA LYS A 28 -24.00 13.19 -7.68
C LYS A 28 -23.09 14.43 -7.53
N PHE A 29 -21.88 14.38 -8.08
CA PHE A 29 -20.95 15.51 -8.07
C PHE A 29 -21.49 16.69 -8.92
N GLU A 30 -22.10 16.41 -10.07
CA GLU A 30 -22.74 17.43 -10.90
C GLU A 30 -24.00 18.01 -10.24
N GLU A 31 -24.78 17.19 -9.52
CA GLU A 31 -25.92 17.67 -8.71
C GLU A 31 -25.42 18.66 -7.65
N LEU A 32 -24.44 18.27 -6.82
CA LEU A 32 -23.88 19.12 -5.76
C LEU A 32 -23.29 20.42 -6.31
N ASN A 33 -22.54 20.37 -7.42
CA ASN A 33 -22.01 21.57 -8.06
C ASN A 33 -23.08 22.42 -8.77
N GLY A 34 -24.14 21.78 -9.27
CA GLY A 34 -25.31 22.44 -9.84
C GLY A 34 -26.10 23.22 -8.79
N GLU A 35 -26.18 22.70 -7.55
CA GLU A 35 -26.78 23.40 -6.42
C GLU A 35 -25.98 24.62 -5.98
N VAL A 36 -24.64 24.56 -6.05
CA VAL A 36 -23.74 25.71 -5.85
C VAL A 36 -23.87 26.73 -7.00
N SER A 37 -24.26 26.27 -8.19
CA SER A 37 -24.38 27.06 -9.42
C SER A 37 -25.83 27.45 -9.78
N LYS A 38 -26.75 27.52 -8.81
CA LYS A 38 -28.17 27.97 -8.96
C LYS A 38 -28.31 29.46 -9.29
N ASN A 39 -27.50 29.98 -10.21
CA ASN A 39 -27.70 31.32 -10.75
C ASN A 39 -27.47 31.48 -12.26
N ASN A 40 -27.38 30.42 -13.07
CA ASN A 40 -27.51 30.63 -14.52
C ASN A 40 -28.02 29.42 -15.34
N SER A 41 -29.21 29.65 -15.87
CA SER A 41 -29.69 29.30 -17.21
C SER A 41 -30.35 27.94 -17.46
N PHE A 42 -31.64 28.06 -17.79
CA PHE A 42 -32.62 27.09 -18.29
C PHE A 42 -32.21 26.29 -19.55
N LEU A 43 -31.05 26.57 -20.15
CA LEU A 43 -30.61 25.97 -21.42
C LEU A 43 -29.63 24.79 -21.30
N LYS A 44 -29.19 24.42 -20.08
CA LYS A 44 -28.23 23.31 -19.88
C LYS A 44 -28.80 21.90 -20.11
N ASN A 45 -30.12 21.75 -20.22
CA ASN A 45 -30.78 20.43 -20.32
C ASN A 45 -30.86 19.84 -21.74
N LEU A 46 -30.33 20.52 -22.77
CA LEU A 46 -30.45 20.07 -24.16
C LEU A 46 -29.25 19.27 -24.69
N PHE A 47 -28.14 19.22 -23.96
CA PHE A 47 -26.96 18.44 -24.33
C PHE A 47 -26.75 17.36 -23.28
N LYS A 48 -26.95 16.08 -23.65
CA LYS A 48 -26.46 14.94 -22.84
C LYS A 48 -24.98 15.18 -22.58
N LYS A 49 -24.63 15.52 -21.33
CA LYS A 49 -23.22 15.58 -20.93
C LYS A 49 -22.62 14.19 -21.17
N PRO A 50 -21.40 14.10 -21.71
CA PRO A 50 -20.76 12.81 -21.94
C PRO A 50 -20.69 12.05 -20.62
N LYS A 51 -21.07 10.77 -20.65
CA LYS A 51 -21.12 9.86 -19.50
C LYS A 51 -19.76 9.72 -18.80
N ASP A 52 -18.69 10.14 -19.46
CA ASP A 52 -17.29 9.95 -19.09
C ASP A 52 -16.57 11.26 -18.72
N LYS A 53 -17.30 12.30 -18.27
CA LYS A 53 -16.70 13.60 -17.97
C LYS A 53 -15.73 13.57 -16.78
N TYR A 54 -15.97 12.69 -15.81
CA TYR A 54 -15.15 12.56 -14.61
C TYR A 54 -14.66 11.13 -14.46
N PHE A 55 -13.40 11.02 -14.09
CA PHE A 55 -12.75 9.77 -13.74
C PHE A 55 -12.54 9.75 -12.22
N VAL A 56 -13.22 8.82 -11.54
CA VAL A 56 -13.20 8.72 -10.07
C VAL A 56 -12.16 7.67 -9.67
N CYS A 57 -11.11 8.09 -9.00
CA CYS A 57 -10.15 7.16 -8.41
C CYS A 57 -10.52 6.90 -6.95
N PHE A 58 -10.76 5.64 -6.60
CA PHE A 58 -10.89 5.23 -5.20
C PHE A 58 -9.51 4.76 -4.70
N SER A 59 -8.99 5.44 -3.68
CA SER A 59 -7.74 5.07 -3.02
C SER A 59 -7.94 5.06 -1.52
N ALA A 60 -7.33 4.11 -0.84
CA ALA A 60 -7.30 4.10 0.61
C ALA A 60 -6.27 5.12 1.09
N PHE A 61 -6.65 5.98 2.03
CA PHE A 61 -5.71 6.96 2.58
C PHE A 61 -4.65 6.32 3.49
N ASN A 62 -4.99 5.23 4.20
CA ASN A 62 -4.07 4.61 5.17
C ASN A 62 -2.78 4.06 4.52
N PRO A 63 -2.82 3.32 3.39
CA PRO A 63 -1.61 2.84 2.71
C PRO A 63 -0.69 3.97 2.22
N ILE A 64 -1.27 5.03 1.65
CA ILE A 64 -0.50 6.20 1.18
C ILE A 64 0.20 6.86 2.35
N ALA A 65 -0.53 7.08 3.46
CA ALA A 65 0.04 7.67 4.66
C ALA A 65 1.16 6.80 5.27
N LYS A 66 1.04 5.47 5.21
CA LYS A 66 2.09 4.55 5.65
C LYS A 66 3.34 4.63 4.76
N SER A 67 3.18 4.67 3.44
CA SER A 67 4.30 4.85 2.49
C SER A 67 5.04 6.16 2.78
N GLU A 68 4.31 7.28 2.92
CA GLU A 68 4.92 8.57 3.22
C GLU A 68 5.69 8.60 4.56
N ILE A 69 5.33 7.75 5.52
CA ILE A 69 6.04 7.63 6.79
C ILE A 69 7.34 6.86 6.58
N ILE A 70 7.29 5.78 5.81
CA ILE A 70 8.47 4.96 5.48
C ILE A 70 9.48 5.79 4.67
N ASP A 71 9.01 6.54 3.66
CA ASP A 71 9.86 7.40 2.82
C ASP A 71 10.54 8.53 3.60
N LYS A 72 10.04 8.86 4.81
CA LYS A 72 10.63 9.87 5.69
C LYS A 72 11.70 9.30 6.63
N ILE A 73 11.88 7.99 6.67
CA ILE A 73 12.91 7.36 7.49
C ILE A 73 14.26 7.61 6.82
N PRO A 74 15.23 8.23 7.50
CA PRO A 74 16.58 8.41 7.00
C PRO A 74 17.25 7.07 6.62
N ASP A 75 18.01 7.08 5.52
CA ASP A 75 18.69 5.89 4.99
C ASP A 75 19.66 5.26 6.01
N ASP A 76 20.32 6.06 6.85
CA ASP A 76 21.22 5.59 7.90
C ASP A 76 20.47 4.83 8.99
N ILE A 77 19.32 5.34 9.44
CA ILE A 77 18.45 4.67 10.40
C ILE A 77 17.93 3.34 9.84
N LEU A 78 17.49 3.34 8.56
CA LEU A 78 16.99 2.13 7.92
C LEU A 78 18.12 1.12 7.67
N SER A 79 19.31 1.59 7.25
CA SER A 79 20.51 0.75 7.09
C SER A 79 20.91 0.11 8.41
N ASP A 80 20.90 0.85 9.51
CA ASP A 80 21.21 0.34 10.82
C ASP A 80 20.18 -0.69 11.28
N PHE A 81 18.87 -0.45 11.06
CA PHE A 81 17.82 -1.45 11.23
C PHE A 81 18.09 -2.73 10.42
N LYS A 82 18.47 -2.64 9.15
CA LYS A 82 18.77 -3.82 8.34
C LYS A 82 19.95 -4.60 8.94
N LYS A 83 21.08 -3.93 9.21
CA LYS A 83 22.31 -4.57 9.72
C LYS A 83 22.10 -5.33 11.03
N ARG A 84 21.36 -4.77 11.97
CA ARG A 84 21.14 -5.37 13.30
C ARG A 84 20.11 -6.49 13.32
N ASN A 85 19.29 -6.62 12.27
CA ASN A 85 18.30 -7.69 12.15
C ASN A 85 18.71 -8.78 11.15
N THR A 86 19.72 -8.54 10.31
CA THR A 86 20.27 -9.59 9.44
C THR A 86 20.90 -10.69 10.29
N THR A 87 20.44 -11.93 10.09
CA THR A 87 20.98 -13.15 10.68
C THR A 87 21.53 -14.06 9.57
N ASN A 88 22.16 -15.17 9.95
CA ASN A 88 22.68 -16.14 8.98
C ASN A 88 21.59 -16.78 8.09
N LYS A 89 20.31 -16.73 8.50
CA LYS A 89 19.18 -17.23 7.70
C LYS A 89 18.69 -16.20 6.67
N ILE A 90 18.96 -14.92 6.90
CA ILE A 90 18.47 -13.81 6.09
C ILE A 90 19.53 -13.45 5.06
N TRP A 91 19.15 -13.45 3.80
CA TRP A 91 19.96 -12.93 2.71
C TRP A 91 19.88 -11.40 2.65
N GLU A 92 18.65 -10.86 2.67
CA GLU A 92 18.41 -9.42 2.57
C GLU A 92 17.15 -9.00 3.34
N ILE A 93 17.18 -7.79 3.89
CA ILE A 93 15.97 -7.08 4.31
C ILE A 93 15.77 -5.94 3.32
N HIS A 94 14.81 -6.11 2.43
CA HIS A 94 14.51 -5.18 1.36
C HIS A 94 13.45 -4.18 1.81
N ASP A 95 13.66 -2.89 1.50
CA ASP A 95 12.68 -1.84 1.76
C ASP A 95 11.65 -1.78 0.63
N SER A 96 10.40 -1.54 0.99
CA SER A 96 9.28 -1.45 0.05
C SER A 96 8.38 -0.28 0.46
N SER A 97 7.55 0.19 -0.47
CA SER A 97 6.59 1.27 -0.21
C SER A 97 5.58 0.96 0.90
N PHE A 98 5.50 -0.29 1.36
CA PHE A 98 4.55 -0.73 2.39
C PHE A 98 5.22 -1.26 3.67
N GLY A 99 6.55 -1.25 3.74
CA GLY A 99 7.31 -1.71 4.90
C GLY A 99 8.62 -2.36 4.46
N VAL A 100 8.94 -3.51 5.07
CA VAL A 100 10.11 -4.30 4.68
C VAL A 100 9.70 -5.72 4.30
N ILE A 101 10.49 -6.33 3.41
CA ILE A 101 10.39 -7.72 3.01
C ILE A 101 11.69 -8.41 3.43
N VAL A 102 11.58 -9.48 4.22
CA VAL A 102 12.71 -10.31 4.62
C VAL A 102 12.88 -11.42 3.60
N PHE A 103 14.02 -11.43 2.92
CA PHE A 103 14.39 -12.52 2.04
C PHE A 103 15.30 -13.49 2.79
N LEU A 104 14.79 -14.71 3.00
CA LEU A 104 15.59 -15.82 3.51
C LEU A 104 16.45 -16.41 2.38
N TYR A 105 17.51 -17.16 2.72
CA TYR A 105 18.25 -17.87 1.68
C TYR A 105 17.40 -18.92 0.96
N LYS A 106 16.59 -19.69 1.71
CA LYS A 106 15.81 -20.81 1.17
C LYS A 106 14.31 -20.61 1.35
N GLU A 107 13.54 -21.06 0.38
CA GLU A 107 12.08 -21.02 0.42
C GLU A 107 11.52 -21.95 1.51
N SER A 108 12.18 -23.10 1.69
CA SER A 108 11.81 -24.09 2.73
C SER A 108 11.85 -23.55 4.17
N ASP A 109 12.61 -22.47 4.43
CA ASP A 109 12.74 -21.88 5.77
C ASP A 109 11.59 -20.91 6.12
N ILE A 110 10.78 -20.49 5.13
CA ILE A 110 9.76 -19.44 5.30
C ILE A 110 8.72 -19.80 6.37
N ALA A 111 8.21 -21.03 6.33
CA ALA A 111 7.13 -21.46 7.23
C ALA A 111 7.56 -21.48 8.71
N GLU A 112 8.80 -21.91 8.97
CA GLU A 112 9.40 -21.89 10.31
C GLU A 112 9.68 -20.45 10.74
N TYR A 113 10.34 -19.66 9.89
CA TYR A 113 10.74 -18.30 10.21
C TYR A 113 9.55 -17.41 10.55
N LYS A 114 8.44 -17.53 9.81
CA LYS A 114 7.22 -16.76 10.02
C LYS A 114 6.66 -16.85 11.44
N ASN A 115 6.84 -17.98 12.11
CA ASN A 115 6.36 -18.22 13.48
C ASN A 115 7.49 -18.23 14.51
N SER A 116 8.68 -17.74 14.14
CA SER A 116 9.86 -17.77 14.98
C SER A 116 9.97 -16.54 15.88
N ARG A 117 10.75 -16.66 16.95
CA ARG A 117 11.12 -15.53 17.81
C ARG A 117 11.95 -14.47 17.07
N GLU A 118 12.69 -14.87 16.04
CA GLU A 118 13.47 -13.96 15.20
C GLU A 118 12.55 -12.99 14.45
N MET A 119 11.47 -13.51 13.86
CA MET A 119 10.46 -12.68 13.18
C MET A 119 9.72 -11.75 14.15
N GLU A 120 9.38 -12.22 15.35
CA GLU A 120 8.79 -11.35 16.39
C GLU A 120 9.73 -10.21 16.78
N ASN A 121 11.00 -10.52 17.03
CA ASN A 121 12.01 -9.52 17.40
C ASN A 121 12.20 -8.48 16.26
N LEU A 122 12.27 -8.94 15.01
CA LEU A 122 12.40 -8.07 13.83
C LEU A 122 11.17 -7.16 13.70
N LYS A 123 9.96 -7.68 13.94
CA LYS A 123 8.71 -6.91 13.92
C LYS A 123 8.65 -5.85 15.01
N ASP A 124 8.99 -6.22 16.24
CA ASP A 124 9.09 -5.26 17.36
C ASP A 124 10.09 -4.15 17.06
N ASP A 125 11.17 -4.52 16.39
CA ASP A 125 12.25 -3.61 16.12
C ASP A 125 11.97 -2.65 14.95
N PHE A 126 11.37 -3.17 13.88
CA PHE A 126 10.87 -2.33 12.80
C PHE A 126 9.84 -1.33 13.34
N TYR A 127 8.93 -1.78 14.22
CA TYR A 127 7.97 -0.89 14.87
C TYR A 127 8.64 0.23 15.68
N LYS A 128 9.69 -0.08 16.45
CA LYS A 128 10.47 0.94 17.17
C LYS A 128 11.17 1.92 16.23
N THR A 129 11.64 1.43 15.08
CA THR A 129 12.34 2.23 14.06
C THR A 129 11.40 3.25 13.41
N ILE A 130 10.17 2.85 13.08
CA ILE A 130 9.19 3.73 12.40
C ILE A 130 8.45 4.67 13.37
N LYS A 131 8.32 4.30 14.65
CA LYS A 131 7.50 5.02 15.64
C LYS A 131 7.83 6.52 15.78
N PRO A 132 9.09 6.98 15.74
CA PRO A 132 9.42 8.41 15.78
C PRO A 132 8.85 9.21 14.58
N PHE A 133 8.64 8.54 13.45
CA PHE A 133 8.13 9.15 12.21
C PHE A 133 6.60 9.06 12.11
N ASP A 134 6.01 8.05 12.75
CA ASP A 134 4.55 7.85 12.80
C ASP A 134 3.85 8.72 13.87
N LYS A 135 3.84 10.03 13.66
CA LYS A 135 3.21 11.00 14.59
C LYS A 135 1.71 10.80 14.81
N LYS A 136 1.04 10.14 13.86
CA LYS A 136 -0.43 9.98 13.82
C LYS A 136 -0.88 8.56 14.21
N GLY A 137 0.05 7.63 14.44
CA GLY A 137 -0.25 6.27 14.90
C GLY A 137 -0.90 5.37 13.84
N TYR A 138 -0.48 5.50 12.59
CA TYR A 138 -0.94 4.65 11.47
C TYR A 138 -0.48 3.20 11.59
N PHE A 139 0.69 2.98 12.19
CA PHE A 139 1.23 1.66 12.47
C PHE A 139 0.84 1.21 13.87
N LYS A 140 0.35 -0.03 13.95
CA LYS A 140 0.09 -0.72 15.21
C LYS A 140 0.88 -2.01 15.20
N LEU A 141 1.55 -2.32 16.30
CA LEU A 141 2.42 -3.48 16.39
C LEU A 141 1.69 -4.79 16.07
N ASP A 142 0.49 -4.99 16.61
CA ASP A 142 -0.35 -6.16 16.34
C ASP A 142 -0.69 -6.33 14.85
N LYS A 143 -0.92 -5.22 14.14
CA LYS A 143 -1.29 -5.18 12.71
C LYS A 143 -0.12 -4.94 11.75
N LEU A 144 1.10 -4.81 12.26
CA LEU A 144 2.28 -4.57 11.44
C LEU A 144 2.58 -5.85 10.64
N HIS A 145 2.61 -5.71 9.33
CA HIS A 145 2.98 -6.77 8.41
C HIS A 145 4.41 -6.55 7.94
N ILE A 146 5.18 -7.63 7.89
CA ILE A 146 6.50 -7.70 7.26
C ILE A 146 6.40 -8.82 6.24
N GLY A 147 6.76 -8.49 4.99
CA GLY A 147 6.81 -9.48 3.91
C GLY A 147 7.88 -10.51 4.20
N ILE A 148 7.68 -11.75 3.76
CA ILE A 148 8.69 -12.80 3.82
C ILE A 148 8.73 -13.44 2.46
N ASP A 149 9.93 -13.58 1.92
CA ASP A 149 10.20 -14.24 0.66
C ASP A 149 11.57 -14.96 0.75
N SER A 150 12.06 -15.51 -0.36
CA SER A 150 13.35 -16.17 -0.42
C SER A 150 14.19 -15.74 -1.61
N LYS A 151 15.50 -15.81 -1.44
CA LYS A 151 16.47 -15.65 -2.52
C LYS A 151 16.27 -16.74 -3.59
N GLU A 152 15.96 -17.97 -3.20
CA GLU A 152 15.60 -19.04 -4.15
C GLU A 152 14.45 -18.63 -5.07
N ASN A 153 13.36 -18.08 -4.52
CA ASN A 153 12.24 -17.56 -5.31
C ASN A 153 12.69 -16.38 -6.20
N PHE A 154 13.43 -15.42 -5.62
CA PHE A 154 13.96 -14.25 -6.33
C PHE A 154 14.85 -14.64 -7.53
N ASP A 155 15.73 -15.61 -7.36
CA ASP A 155 16.63 -16.09 -8.41
C ASP A 155 15.85 -16.88 -9.47
N ASN A 156 14.98 -17.81 -9.06
CA ASN A 156 14.33 -18.75 -9.97
C ASN A 156 13.18 -18.14 -10.78
N ASN A 157 12.40 -17.24 -10.17
CA ASN A 157 11.18 -16.70 -10.76
C ASN A 157 11.31 -15.25 -11.22
N TYR A 158 12.37 -14.54 -10.81
CA TYR A 158 12.54 -13.11 -11.08
C TYR A 158 13.93 -12.75 -11.61
N GLU A 159 14.73 -13.73 -12.04
CA GLU A 159 16.06 -13.53 -12.65
C GLU A 159 17.00 -12.68 -11.77
N SER A 160 16.85 -12.77 -10.44
CA SER A 160 17.55 -11.94 -9.48
C SER A 160 17.39 -10.42 -9.75
N ASN A 161 16.24 -10.00 -10.27
CA ASN A 161 15.98 -8.63 -10.71
C ASN A 161 14.79 -8.01 -9.97
N TRP A 162 15.04 -6.92 -9.24
CA TRP A 162 14.02 -6.19 -8.49
C TRP A 162 12.89 -5.61 -9.35
N TYR A 163 13.18 -5.23 -10.61
CA TYR A 163 12.13 -4.77 -11.52
C TYR A 163 11.17 -5.91 -11.87
N TYR A 164 11.65 -7.14 -12.08
CA TYR A 164 10.76 -8.29 -12.32
C TYR A 164 10.02 -8.72 -11.08
N TYR A 165 10.63 -8.59 -9.90
CA TYR A 165 9.97 -8.88 -8.63
C TYR A 165 8.72 -8.02 -8.39
N TYR A 166 8.77 -6.75 -8.78
CA TYR A 166 7.68 -5.78 -8.57
C TYR A 166 6.73 -5.61 -9.77
N LYS A 167 6.96 -6.31 -10.88
CA LYS A 167 6.18 -6.17 -12.13
C LYS A 167 4.87 -6.94 -12.08
#